data_AF-A0A485B0P6-F1
#
_entry.id   AF-A0A485B0P6-F1
#
_cell.length_a   1.000
_cell.length_b   1.000
_cell.length_c   1.000
_cell.angle_alpha   90.00
_cell.angle_beta   90.00
_cell.angle_gamma   90.00
#
_symmetry.space_group_name_H-M   'P 1'
#
loop_
_entity.id
_entity.type
_entity.pdbx_description
1 polymer ?
#
loop_
_entity_poly.entity_id
_entity_poly.type
_entity_poly.pdbx_seq_one_letter_code
_entity_poly.pdbx_strand_id
1 'polypeptide(L)'
;MVVVDAVEDRDLMLIAQALGEQERLPLMVGAAGLANALPVSFFMQEQQTLPVLVVAGSLSEATRRQVDRALYEGRAEVVDIDASRLISSSYALEIASVAEQACAQLGRQHHTILRTSRSAEDRHLIESLCGSAAISRQQLGEMLSQRIGAITLQILGQARVGGLFLTGGDIATAVASALGAEGYRIQSEVAPCIPCGTFINSELDDLPVITKAGGFGSDSTLCDALYYIEEMYSGH
;
A
#
# COMPACT_ATOMS: atom_id res chain seq x y z
N MET A 1 12.79 43.81 6.75
CA MET A 1 14.12 43.22 6.51
C MET A 1 14.88 43.34 7.81
N VAL A 2 15.31 42.21 8.38
CA VAL A 2 16.13 42.16 9.60
C VAL A 2 17.47 41.57 9.18
N VAL A 3 18.56 42.22 9.57
CA VAL A 3 19.92 41.72 9.36
C VAL A 3 20.43 41.26 10.71
N VAL A 4 20.97 40.04 10.76
CA VAL A 4 21.47 39.43 11.99
C VAL A 4 22.95 39.14 11.79
N ASP A 5 23.77 39.60 12.73
CA ASP A 5 25.20 39.37 12.70
C ASP A 5 25.53 37.91 13.07
N ALA A 6 26.51 37.35 12.38
CA ALA A 6 27.10 36.05 12.70
C ALA A 6 28.61 36.14 12.49
N VAL A 7 29.37 35.92 13.57
CA VAL A 7 30.84 35.97 13.57
C VAL A 7 31.42 34.56 13.60
N GLU A 8 30.74 33.64 14.27
CA GLU A 8 31.11 32.22 14.38
C GLU A 8 29.98 31.30 13.90
N ASP A 9 30.31 30.04 13.59
CA ASP A 9 29.30 29.03 13.20
C ASP A 9 28.20 28.83 14.26
N ARG A 10 28.54 29.07 15.53
CA ARG A 10 27.57 29.03 16.63
C ARG A 10 26.48 30.08 16.51
N ASP A 11 26.79 31.26 15.98
CA ASP A 11 25.79 32.31 15.78
C ASP A 11 24.78 31.88 14.72
N LEU A 12 25.24 31.22 13.65
CA LEU A 12 24.37 30.66 12.62
C LEU A 12 23.45 29.57 13.19
N MET A 13 23.95 28.71 14.08
CA MET A 13 23.13 27.71 14.77
C MET A 13 22.06 28.35 15.67
N LEU A 14 22.39 29.44 16.38
CA LEU A 14 21.43 30.16 17.20
C LEU A 14 20.35 30.85 16.36
N ILE A 15 20.73 31.44 15.22
CA ILE A 15 19.79 32.02 14.25
C ILE A 15 18.84 30.92 13.73
N ALA A 16 19.38 29.78 13.33
CA ALA A 16 18.61 28.65 12.84
C ALA A 16 17.62 28.10 13.88
N GLN A 17 18.03 28.00 15.15
CA GLN A 17 17.17 27.58 16.25
C GLN A 17 16.04 28.59 16.49
N ALA A 18 16.36 29.89 16.55
CA ALA A 18 15.37 30.94 16.76
C ALA A 18 14.32 31.02 15.64
N LEU A 19 14.71 30.66 14.40
CA LEU A 19 13.80 30.51 13.27
C LEU A 19 12.85 29.32 13.46
N GLY A 20 13.30 28.24 14.11
CA GLY A 20 12.51 27.02 14.35
C GLY A 20 11.43 27.20 15.41
N GLU A 21 11.59 28.19 16.26
CA GLU A 21 10.63 28.56 17.31
C GLU A 21 9.54 29.52 16.82
N GLN A 22 9.61 29.99 15.55
CA GLN A 22 8.61 30.89 14.98
C GLN A 22 7.36 30.13 14.51
N GLU A 23 6.17 30.66 14.80
CA GLU A 23 4.90 30.13 14.25
C GLU A 23 4.83 30.23 12.70
N ARG A 24 5.57 31.17 12.11
CA ARG A 24 5.67 31.37 10.67
C ARG A 24 7.10 31.57 10.24
N LEU A 25 7.54 30.74 9.30
CA LEU A 25 8.86 30.83 8.70
C LEU A 25 9.00 32.09 7.83
N PRO A 26 9.91 33.02 8.17
CA PRO A 26 10.20 34.16 7.32
C PRO A 26 10.99 33.73 6.07
N LEU A 27 10.95 34.55 5.00
CA LEU A 27 11.84 34.36 3.86
C LEU A 27 13.29 34.58 4.31
N MET A 28 14.08 33.51 4.26
CA MET A 28 15.49 33.52 4.64
C MET A 28 16.35 33.89 3.44
N VAL A 29 17.32 34.76 3.64
CA VAL A 29 18.30 35.16 2.62
C VAL A 29 19.68 35.09 3.25
N GLY A 30 20.56 34.25 2.73
CA GLY A 30 21.91 34.05 3.25
C GLY A 30 22.77 33.18 2.33
N ALA A 31 24.06 33.08 2.66
CA ALA A 31 25.00 32.20 1.97
C ALA A 31 24.92 30.75 2.50
N ALA A 32 25.80 29.87 2.00
CA ALA A 32 25.85 28.45 2.37
C ALA A 32 26.00 28.19 3.87
N GLY A 33 26.65 29.08 4.63
CA GLY A 33 26.78 28.95 6.08
C GLY A 33 25.44 28.89 6.81
N LEU A 34 24.49 29.76 6.43
CA LEU A 34 23.13 29.73 7.00
C LEU A 34 22.39 28.46 6.59
N ALA A 35 22.52 28.04 5.32
CA ALA A 35 21.90 26.81 4.83
C ALA A 35 22.38 25.57 5.60
N ASN A 36 23.67 25.49 5.92
CA ASN A 36 24.27 24.38 6.68
C ASN A 36 23.87 24.38 8.17
N ALA A 37 23.54 25.55 8.73
CA ALA A 37 23.14 25.65 10.13
C ALA A 37 21.66 25.34 10.35
N LEU A 38 20.84 25.40 9.30
CA LEU A 38 19.41 25.12 9.38
C LEU A 38 19.16 23.62 9.64
N PRO A 39 18.26 23.26 10.57
CA PRO A 39 17.90 21.87 10.80
C PRO A 39 17.40 21.20 9.52
N VAL A 40 17.71 19.91 9.34
CA VAL A 40 17.25 19.14 8.18
C VAL A 40 15.72 19.21 8.01
N SER A 41 14.97 19.31 9.12
CA SER A 41 13.51 19.46 9.14
C SER A 41 12.98 20.75 8.47
N PHE A 42 13.82 21.74 8.21
CA PHE A 42 13.43 22.94 7.44
C PHE A 42 13.35 22.69 5.94
N PHE A 43 14.04 21.65 5.45
CA PHE A 43 14.14 21.32 4.03
C PHE A 43 13.54 19.96 3.71
N MET A 44 13.50 19.06 4.68
CA MET A 44 12.84 17.78 4.60
C MET A 44 11.50 17.89 5.33
N GLN A 45 10.41 17.83 4.56
CA GLN A 45 9.11 17.48 5.15
C GLN A 45 9.28 16.13 5.84
N GLU A 46 8.75 15.98 7.06
CA GLU A 46 8.54 14.65 7.64
C GLU A 46 7.89 13.79 6.55
N GLN A 47 8.60 12.79 6.05
CA GLN A 47 8.05 11.86 5.08
C GLN A 47 6.91 11.15 5.80
N GLN A 48 5.67 11.53 5.47
CA GLN A 48 4.50 10.81 5.95
C GLN A 48 4.59 9.40 5.37
N THR A 49 4.88 8.43 6.24
CA THR A 49 4.82 7.01 5.92
C THR A 49 3.35 6.66 5.67
N LEU A 50 2.94 6.72 4.41
CA LEU A 50 1.59 6.34 4.02
C LEU A 50 1.41 4.82 4.18
N PRO A 51 0.23 4.35 4.60
CA PRO A 51 -0.02 2.94 4.80
C PRO A 51 0.00 2.17 3.47
N VAL A 52 0.24 0.87 3.56
CA VAL A 52 0.25 -0.04 2.41
C VAL A 52 -1.10 -0.73 2.29
N LEU A 53 -1.63 -0.81 1.08
CA LEU A 53 -2.79 -1.63 0.76
C LEU A 53 -2.33 -2.98 0.22
N VAL A 54 -2.73 -4.04 0.91
CA VAL A 54 -2.43 -5.43 0.56
C VAL A 54 -3.69 -6.05 -0.03
N VAL A 55 -3.59 -6.66 -1.22
CA VAL A 55 -4.69 -7.39 -1.85
C VAL A 55 -4.35 -8.88 -1.88
N ALA A 56 -4.91 -9.61 -0.91
CA ALA A 56 -4.70 -11.02 -0.69
C ALA A 56 -5.84 -11.88 -1.26
N GLY A 57 -5.81 -12.10 -2.57
CA GLY A 57 -6.83 -12.90 -3.26
C GLY A 57 -6.50 -14.38 -3.48
N SER A 58 -5.27 -14.83 -3.15
CA SER A 58 -4.85 -16.22 -3.31
C SER A 58 -5.42 -17.18 -2.24
N LEU A 59 -5.89 -18.36 -2.66
CA LEU A 59 -6.37 -19.45 -1.79
C LEU A 59 -5.25 -20.38 -1.26
N SER A 60 -3.99 -19.98 -1.41
CA SER A 60 -2.82 -20.75 -0.97
C SER A 60 -2.63 -20.67 0.54
N GLU A 61 -2.12 -21.75 1.14
CA GLU A 61 -1.77 -21.78 2.56
C GLU A 61 -0.69 -20.75 2.92
N ALA A 62 0.30 -20.54 2.04
CA ALA A 62 1.35 -19.54 2.25
C ALA A 62 0.78 -18.13 2.45
N THR A 63 -0.08 -17.65 1.54
CA THR A 63 -0.79 -16.36 1.72
C THR A 63 -1.58 -16.29 3.04
N ARG A 64 -2.26 -17.37 3.45
CA ARG A 64 -3.00 -17.37 4.72
C ARG A 64 -2.05 -17.20 5.92
N ARG A 65 -0.99 -18.01 6.01
CA ARG A 65 0.00 -17.90 7.09
C ARG A 65 0.67 -16.53 7.14
N GLN A 66 0.96 -15.94 5.98
CA GLN A 66 1.53 -14.60 5.87
C GLN A 66 0.58 -13.51 6.39
N VAL A 67 -0.71 -13.59 6.05
CA VAL A 67 -1.73 -12.67 6.57
C VAL A 67 -1.90 -12.87 8.08
N ASP A 68 -2.05 -14.10 8.55
CA ASP A 68 -2.20 -14.41 9.97
C ASP A 68 -1.00 -13.93 10.79
N ARG A 69 0.21 -14.04 10.23
CA ARG A 69 1.44 -13.53 10.86
C ARG A 69 1.41 -12.01 11.00
N ALA A 70 1.06 -11.27 9.95
CA ALA A 70 0.98 -9.81 10.02
C ALA A 70 -0.10 -9.31 10.98
N LEU A 71 -1.23 -10.00 11.06
CA LEU A 71 -2.28 -9.70 12.04
C LEU A 71 -1.82 -9.99 13.47
N TYR A 72 -1.15 -11.13 13.70
CA TYR A 72 -0.61 -11.49 15.00
C TYR A 72 0.43 -10.48 15.52
N GLU A 73 1.27 -9.95 14.62
CA GLU A 73 2.28 -8.92 14.96
C GLU A 73 1.68 -7.51 15.05
N GLY A 74 0.39 -7.32 14.77
CA GLY A 74 -0.26 -6.00 14.77
C GLY A 74 0.25 -5.06 13.68
N ARG A 75 0.80 -5.62 12.59
CA ARG A 75 1.39 -4.85 11.48
C ARG A 75 0.34 -4.35 10.48
N ALA A 76 -0.84 -4.96 10.44
CA ALA A 76 -1.92 -4.56 9.55
C ALA A 76 -3.29 -4.92 10.13
N GLU A 77 -4.34 -4.31 9.61
CA GLU A 77 -5.73 -4.69 9.83
C GLU A 77 -6.29 -5.42 8.60
N VAL A 78 -7.32 -6.24 8.80
CA VAL A 78 -7.97 -6.98 7.71
C VAL A 78 -9.35 -6.42 7.41
N VAL A 79 -9.68 -6.33 6.13
CA VAL A 79 -11.04 -6.20 5.62
C VAL A 79 -11.33 -7.45 4.80
N ASP A 80 -12.31 -8.20 5.25
CA ASP A 80 -12.72 -9.42 4.57
C ASP A 80 -13.65 -9.14 3.40
N ILE A 81 -13.42 -9.86 2.31
CA ILE A 81 -14.25 -9.83 1.12
C ILE A 81 -15.11 -11.09 1.10
N ASP A 82 -16.43 -10.93 1.11
CA ASP A 82 -17.34 -12.06 0.95
C ASP A 82 -17.48 -12.45 -0.53
N ALA A 83 -16.81 -13.53 -0.92
CA ALA A 83 -16.86 -14.06 -2.29
C ALA A 83 -18.30 -14.37 -2.75
N SER A 84 -19.21 -14.76 -1.84
CA SER A 84 -20.59 -15.08 -2.21
C SER A 84 -21.38 -13.82 -2.58
N ARG A 85 -21.14 -12.71 -1.88
CA ARG A 85 -21.72 -11.41 -2.20
C ARG A 85 -21.07 -10.79 -3.43
N LEU A 86 -19.78 -11.02 -3.62
CA LEU A 86 -19.07 -10.64 -4.83
C LEU A 86 -19.45 -11.43 -6.07
N ILE A 87 -20.33 -12.43 -6.02
CA ILE A 87 -20.90 -13.05 -7.23
C ILE A 87 -22.39 -12.81 -7.39
N SER A 88 -23.07 -12.34 -6.35
CA SER A 88 -24.50 -12.10 -6.38
C SER A 88 -24.85 -10.83 -7.18
N SER A 89 -26.15 -10.55 -7.32
CA SER A 89 -26.65 -9.29 -7.89
C SER A 89 -26.37 -8.07 -7.01
N SER A 90 -26.06 -8.26 -5.72
CA SER A 90 -25.77 -7.20 -4.76
C SER A 90 -24.28 -6.85 -4.66
N TYR A 91 -23.47 -7.29 -5.62
CA TYR A 91 -22.01 -7.11 -5.59
C TYR A 91 -21.57 -5.65 -5.45
N ALA A 92 -22.31 -4.70 -6.04
CA ALA A 92 -21.98 -3.28 -5.93
C ALA A 92 -22.01 -2.77 -4.48
N LEU A 93 -22.92 -3.29 -3.65
CA LEU A 93 -22.98 -2.96 -2.22
C LEU A 93 -21.78 -3.53 -1.46
N GLU A 94 -21.35 -4.74 -1.82
CA GLU A 94 -20.17 -5.36 -1.22
C GLU A 94 -18.90 -4.59 -1.59
N ILE A 95 -18.73 -4.22 -2.87
CA ILE A 95 -17.62 -3.39 -3.34
C ILE A 95 -17.57 -2.08 -2.54
N ALA A 96 -18.70 -1.38 -2.43
CA ALA A 96 -18.78 -0.12 -1.70
C ALA A 96 -18.45 -0.29 -0.21
N SER A 97 -19.02 -1.31 0.44
CA SER A 97 -18.77 -1.61 1.86
C SER A 97 -17.30 -1.94 2.14
N VAL A 98 -16.68 -2.78 1.31
CA VAL A 98 -15.25 -3.15 1.47
C VAL A 98 -14.37 -1.92 1.26
N ALA A 99 -14.66 -1.11 0.24
CA ALA A 99 -13.89 0.10 -0.03
C ALA A 99 -13.99 1.11 1.11
N GLU A 100 -15.20 1.33 1.66
CA GLU A 100 -15.41 2.23 2.80
C GLU A 100 -14.63 1.79 4.04
N GLN A 101 -14.70 0.50 4.39
CA GLN A 101 -13.96 -0.06 5.53
C GLN A 101 -12.45 0.08 5.35
N ALA A 102 -11.94 -0.23 4.15
CA ALA A 102 -10.52 -0.11 3.85
C ALA A 102 -10.06 1.35 3.89
N CYS A 103 -10.82 2.28 3.33
CA CYS A 103 -10.50 3.71 3.39
C CYS A 103 -10.50 4.23 4.82
N ALA A 104 -11.40 3.75 5.68
CA ALA A 104 -11.41 4.13 7.09
C ALA A 104 -10.16 3.65 7.85
N GLN A 105 -9.64 2.46 7.55
CA GLN A 105 -8.41 1.93 8.14
C GLN A 105 -7.16 2.66 7.62
N LEU A 106 -7.07 2.86 6.29
CA LEU A 106 -5.97 3.60 5.66
C LEU A 106 -5.95 5.07 6.12
N GLY A 107 -7.11 5.70 6.31
CA GLY A 107 -7.22 7.06 6.84
C GLY A 107 -6.67 7.23 8.26
N ARG A 108 -6.59 6.13 9.02
CA ARG A 108 -5.96 6.07 10.35
C ARG A 108 -4.47 5.68 10.31
N GLN A 109 -3.87 5.64 9.11
CA GLN A 109 -2.47 5.25 8.88
C GLN A 109 -2.16 3.78 9.25
N HIS A 110 -3.16 2.89 9.21
CA HIS A 110 -2.94 1.45 9.37
C HIS A 110 -2.78 0.79 8.01
N HIS A 111 -1.82 -0.14 7.87
CA HIS A 111 -1.77 -1.03 6.71
C HIS A 111 -3.05 -1.87 6.66
N THR A 112 -3.62 -2.03 5.47
CA THR A 112 -4.90 -2.71 5.29
C THR A 112 -4.76 -3.88 4.34
N ILE A 113 -5.28 -5.04 4.76
CA ILE A 113 -5.30 -6.27 3.99
C ILE A 113 -6.72 -6.56 3.52
N LEU A 114 -6.95 -6.55 2.22
CA LEU A 114 -8.13 -7.13 1.60
C LEU A 114 -7.96 -8.64 1.49
N ARG A 115 -8.78 -9.43 2.18
CA ARG A 115 -8.65 -10.89 2.24
C ARG A 115 -9.88 -11.58 1.65
N THR A 116 -9.68 -12.48 0.70
CA THR A 116 -10.77 -13.30 0.11
C THR A 116 -10.94 -14.67 0.74
N SER A 117 -9.93 -15.17 1.46
CA SER A 117 -9.97 -16.48 2.11
C SER A 117 -9.45 -16.42 3.54
N ARG A 118 -10.28 -16.90 4.47
CA ARG A 118 -10.03 -17.01 5.90
C ARG A 118 -9.53 -18.39 6.31
N SER A 119 -9.87 -19.44 5.56
CA SER A 119 -9.53 -20.82 5.93
C SER A 119 -9.31 -21.72 4.74
N ALA A 120 -8.88 -22.96 4.99
CA ALA A 120 -8.79 -23.98 3.95
C ALA A 120 -10.17 -24.40 3.42
N GLU A 121 -11.22 -24.24 4.22
CA GLU A 121 -12.60 -24.63 3.90
C GLU A 121 -13.25 -23.72 2.84
N ASP A 122 -12.74 -22.50 2.66
CA ASP A 122 -13.20 -21.60 1.59
C ASP A 122 -13.03 -22.22 0.20
N ARG A 123 -12.16 -23.21 0.04
CA ARG A 123 -12.06 -23.97 -1.22
C ARG A 123 -13.35 -24.71 -1.55
N HIS A 124 -14.03 -25.27 -0.54
CA HIS A 124 -15.34 -25.91 -0.70
C HIS A 124 -16.43 -24.88 -0.99
N LEU A 125 -16.32 -23.67 -0.42
CA LEU A 125 -17.21 -22.57 -0.76
C LEU A 125 -17.09 -22.23 -2.25
N ILE A 126 -15.87 -22.09 -2.79
CA ILE A 126 -15.65 -21.83 -4.22
C ILE A 126 -16.29 -22.91 -5.11
N GLU A 127 -16.18 -24.19 -4.74
CA GLU A 127 -16.84 -25.29 -5.46
C GLU A 127 -18.37 -25.18 -5.42
N SER A 128 -18.94 -24.86 -4.25
CA SER A 128 -20.38 -24.63 -4.08
C SER A 128 -20.87 -23.42 -4.88
N LEU A 129 -20.08 -22.34 -4.93
CA LEU A 129 -20.38 -21.15 -5.71
C LEU A 129 -20.35 -21.43 -7.22
N CYS A 130 -19.39 -22.23 -7.69
CA CYS A 130 -19.37 -22.68 -9.09
C CYS A 130 -20.65 -23.47 -9.44
N GLY A 131 -21.06 -24.39 -8.56
CA GLY A 131 -22.25 -25.21 -8.74
C GLY A 131 -23.55 -24.40 -8.77
N SER A 132 -23.70 -23.45 -7.85
CA SER A 132 -24.91 -22.62 -7.75
C SER A 132 -25.04 -21.57 -8.85
N ALA A 133 -23.93 -20.99 -9.30
CA ALA A 133 -23.91 -20.03 -10.40
C ALA A 133 -23.81 -20.68 -11.80
N ALA A 134 -23.64 -22.01 -11.86
CA ALA A 134 -23.47 -22.78 -13.09
C ALA A 134 -22.32 -22.26 -13.99
N ILE A 135 -21.22 -21.82 -13.38
CA ILE A 135 -20.03 -21.31 -14.06
C ILE A 135 -18.80 -22.16 -13.72
N SER A 136 -17.79 -22.11 -14.59
CA SER A 136 -16.52 -22.78 -14.36
C SER A 136 -15.71 -22.09 -13.26
N ARG A 137 -14.77 -22.83 -12.66
CA ARG A 137 -13.82 -22.29 -11.68
C ARG A 137 -13.01 -21.12 -12.25
N GLN A 138 -12.65 -21.20 -13.54
CA GLN A 138 -11.93 -20.14 -14.22
C GLN A 138 -12.79 -18.88 -14.33
N GLN A 139 -14.04 -19.00 -14.78
CA GLN A 139 -14.97 -17.87 -14.90
C GLN A 139 -15.25 -17.22 -13.54
N LEU A 140 -15.36 -18.03 -12.49
CA LEU A 140 -15.50 -17.52 -11.12
C LEU A 140 -14.26 -16.74 -10.68
N GLY A 141 -13.05 -17.27 -10.93
CA GLY A 141 -11.79 -16.59 -10.61
C GLY A 141 -11.63 -15.26 -11.37
N GLU A 142 -11.95 -15.25 -12.67
CA GLU A 142 -11.98 -14.03 -13.50
C GLU A 142 -12.98 -13.01 -12.96
N MET A 143 -14.20 -13.44 -12.61
CA MET A 143 -15.22 -12.55 -12.05
C MET A 143 -14.79 -11.95 -10.70
N LEU A 144 -14.26 -12.77 -9.79
CA LEU A 144 -13.80 -12.32 -8.49
C LEU A 144 -12.61 -11.37 -8.63
N SER A 145 -11.59 -11.73 -9.43
CA SER A 145 -10.41 -10.89 -9.63
C SER A 145 -10.77 -9.53 -10.25
N GLN A 146 -11.66 -9.48 -11.23
CA GLN A 146 -12.15 -8.22 -11.81
C GLN A 146 -12.86 -7.35 -10.76
N ARG A 147 -13.73 -7.93 -9.93
CA ARG A 147 -14.44 -7.18 -8.87
C ARG A 147 -13.49 -6.72 -7.78
N ILE A 148 -12.47 -7.51 -7.43
CA ILE A 148 -11.40 -7.11 -6.51
C ILE A 148 -10.58 -5.97 -7.11
N GLY A 149 -10.25 -6.03 -8.41
CA GLY A 149 -9.59 -4.93 -9.12
C GLY A 149 -10.39 -3.62 -9.03
N ALA A 150 -11.72 -3.70 -9.21
CA ALA A 150 -12.61 -2.56 -9.05
C ALA A 150 -12.64 -2.02 -7.60
N ILE A 151 -12.63 -2.90 -6.58
CA ILE A 151 -12.49 -2.49 -5.17
C ILE A 151 -11.18 -1.74 -4.96
N THR A 152 -10.07 -2.29 -5.46
CA THR A 152 -8.75 -1.67 -5.32
C THR A 152 -8.70 -0.28 -5.96
N LEU A 153 -9.21 -0.16 -7.20
CA LEU A 153 -9.33 1.13 -7.89
C LEU A 153 -10.16 2.13 -7.08
N GLN A 154 -11.32 1.70 -6.55
CA GLN A 154 -12.20 2.56 -5.75
C GLN A 154 -11.52 3.04 -4.46
N ILE A 155 -10.75 2.19 -3.78
CA ILE A 155 -10.00 2.56 -2.58
C ILE A 155 -8.92 3.59 -2.92
N LEU A 156 -8.17 3.35 -3.99
CA LEU A 156 -7.08 4.23 -4.40
C LEU A 156 -7.56 5.61 -4.87
N GLY A 157 -8.78 5.71 -5.39
CA GLY A 157 -9.43 6.99 -5.68
C GLY A 157 -9.87 7.78 -4.45
N GLN A 158 -9.91 7.16 -3.26
CA GLN A 158 -10.44 7.75 -2.02
C GLN A 158 -9.40 7.88 -0.89
N ALA A 159 -8.40 7.01 -0.88
CA ALA A 159 -7.37 6.95 0.15
C ALA A 159 -5.98 7.01 -0.46
N ARG A 160 -5.06 7.69 0.24
CA ARG A 160 -3.64 7.70 -0.12
C ARG A 160 -2.92 6.53 0.53
N VAL A 161 -2.12 5.83 -0.26
CA VAL A 161 -1.31 4.69 0.18
C VAL A 161 0.15 4.90 -0.22
N GLY A 162 1.06 4.33 0.55
CA GLY A 162 2.50 4.34 0.26
C GLY A 162 2.89 3.21 -0.70
N GLY A 163 2.03 2.22 -0.89
CA GLY A 163 2.28 1.18 -1.88
C GLY A 163 1.17 0.14 -1.94
N LEU A 164 1.33 -0.76 -2.91
CA LEU A 164 0.46 -1.90 -3.14
C LEU A 164 1.24 -3.20 -2.98
N PHE A 165 0.65 -4.16 -2.28
CA PHE A 165 1.13 -5.54 -2.29
C PHE A 165 0.04 -6.45 -2.86
N LEU A 166 0.32 -7.11 -3.98
CA LEU A 166 -0.63 -7.93 -4.70
C LEU A 166 -0.18 -9.40 -4.66
N THR A 167 -0.98 -10.28 -4.03
CA THR A 167 -0.65 -11.71 -3.95
C THR A 167 -1.70 -12.59 -4.65
N GLY A 168 -1.21 -13.29 -5.68
CA GLY A 168 -2.01 -14.00 -6.69
C GLY A 168 -1.85 -13.37 -8.08
N GLY A 169 -1.53 -14.18 -9.09
CA GLY A 169 -1.30 -13.69 -10.45
C GLY A 169 -2.55 -13.05 -11.08
N ASP A 170 -3.71 -13.70 -10.90
CA ASP A 170 -5.00 -13.18 -11.38
C ASP A 170 -5.34 -11.84 -10.73
N ILE A 171 -5.00 -11.68 -9.45
CA ILE A 171 -5.23 -10.43 -8.70
C ILE A 171 -4.32 -9.32 -9.21
N ALA A 172 -3.01 -9.60 -9.35
CA ALA A 172 -2.07 -8.62 -9.86
C ALA A 172 -2.48 -8.14 -11.26
N THR A 173 -2.91 -9.08 -12.12
CA THR A 173 -3.37 -8.78 -13.48
C THR A 173 -4.67 -7.96 -13.48
N ALA A 174 -5.65 -8.35 -12.65
CA ALA A 174 -6.93 -7.64 -12.59
C ALA A 174 -6.80 -6.23 -12.01
N VAL A 175 -5.95 -6.04 -11.00
CA VAL A 175 -5.65 -4.71 -10.44
C VAL A 175 -4.91 -3.85 -11.46
N ALA A 176 -3.87 -4.39 -12.12
CA ALA A 176 -3.16 -3.68 -13.18
C ALA A 176 -4.12 -3.24 -14.30
N SER A 177 -5.01 -4.14 -14.75
CA SER A 177 -6.01 -3.84 -15.77
C SER A 177 -7.02 -2.79 -15.31
N ALA A 178 -7.47 -2.83 -14.05
CA ALA A 178 -8.40 -1.85 -13.50
C ALA A 178 -7.78 -0.44 -13.43
N LEU A 179 -6.46 -0.37 -13.19
CA LEU A 179 -5.68 0.86 -13.15
C LEU A 179 -5.25 1.36 -14.54
N GLY A 180 -5.61 0.64 -15.61
CA GLY A 180 -5.20 0.96 -16.98
C GLY A 180 -3.72 0.72 -17.27
N ALA A 181 -3.00 -0.03 -16.42
CA ALA A 181 -1.56 -0.23 -16.58
C ALA A 181 -1.22 -1.01 -17.85
N GLU A 182 -0.26 -0.50 -18.63
CA GLU A 182 0.23 -1.13 -19.86
C GLU A 182 1.43 -2.06 -19.62
N GLY A 183 2.03 -1.99 -18.43
CA GLY A 183 3.17 -2.82 -18.07
C GLY A 183 3.58 -2.66 -16.61
N TYR A 184 4.60 -3.43 -16.23
CA TYR A 184 5.18 -3.42 -14.89
C TYR A 184 6.69 -3.27 -14.99
N ARG A 185 7.21 -2.18 -14.45
CA ARG A 185 8.65 -1.88 -14.43
C ARG A 185 9.23 -2.36 -13.11
N ILE A 186 9.87 -3.53 -13.13
CA ILE A 186 10.58 -4.06 -11.97
C ILE A 186 11.83 -3.22 -11.70
N GLN A 187 11.99 -2.81 -10.46
CA GLN A 187 13.11 -1.99 -9.99
C GLN A 187 14.01 -2.78 -9.03
N SER A 188 13.40 -3.61 -8.19
CA SER A 188 14.08 -4.38 -7.16
C SER A 188 13.28 -5.64 -6.81
N GLU A 189 13.79 -6.41 -5.86
CA GLU A 189 13.06 -7.53 -5.26
C GLU A 189 13.10 -7.41 -3.74
N VAL A 190 11.97 -7.62 -3.09
CA VAL A 190 11.86 -7.67 -1.62
C VAL A 190 12.50 -8.96 -1.09
N ALA A 191 12.26 -10.05 -1.80
CA ALA A 191 12.81 -11.37 -1.57
C ALA A 191 12.82 -12.14 -2.90
N PRO A 192 13.50 -13.30 -3.01
CA PRO A 192 13.57 -14.05 -4.25
C PRO A 192 12.17 -14.33 -4.83
N CYS A 193 11.97 -13.96 -6.10
CA CYS A 193 10.69 -14.08 -6.82
C CYS A 193 9.56 -13.18 -6.30
N ILE A 194 9.89 -12.10 -5.58
CA ILE A 194 8.94 -11.11 -5.06
C ILE A 194 9.40 -9.71 -5.51
N PRO A 195 9.12 -9.36 -6.78
CA PRO A 195 9.55 -8.07 -7.34
C PRO A 195 8.80 -6.89 -6.72
N CYS A 196 9.51 -5.77 -6.64
CA CYS A 196 8.97 -4.44 -6.38
C CYS A 196 9.27 -3.53 -7.59
N GLY A 197 8.31 -2.70 -7.96
CA GLY A 197 8.41 -1.86 -9.14
C GLY A 197 7.22 -0.90 -9.23
N THR A 198 6.98 -0.36 -10.42
CA THR A 198 5.84 0.53 -10.66
C THR A 198 5.04 0.12 -11.89
N PHE A 199 3.74 0.40 -11.90
CA PHE A 199 2.94 0.24 -13.10
C PHE A 199 3.24 1.35 -14.12
N ILE A 200 3.20 1.00 -15.40
CA ILE A 200 3.49 1.91 -16.52
C ILE A 200 2.17 2.41 -17.09
N ASN A 201 2.04 3.72 -17.30
CA ASN A 201 0.86 4.38 -17.88
C ASN A 201 -0.43 4.02 -17.12
N SER A 202 -0.40 4.14 -15.79
CA SER A 202 -1.52 3.80 -14.92
C SER A 202 -2.03 5.00 -14.15
N GLU A 203 -3.21 4.91 -13.54
CA GLU A 203 -3.72 5.99 -12.67
C GLU A 203 -2.87 6.25 -11.41
N LEU A 204 -1.88 5.39 -11.12
CA LEU A 204 -0.99 5.46 -9.96
C LEU A 204 0.46 5.67 -10.37
N ASP A 205 0.75 6.81 -11.00
CA ASP A 205 2.13 7.15 -11.35
C ASP A 205 3.04 7.08 -10.10
N ASP A 206 4.16 6.37 -10.25
CA ASP A 206 5.23 6.18 -9.26
C ASP A 206 4.87 5.49 -7.94
N LEU A 207 3.67 4.90 -7.81
CA LEU A 207 3.33 4.11 -6.62
C LEU A 207 4.09 2.77 -6.61
N PRO A 208 4.83 2.42 -5.54
CA PRO A 208 5.46 1.12 -5.40
C PRO A 208 4.42 -0.01 -5.40
N VAL A 209 4.63 -0.99 -6.27
CA VAL A 209 3.82 -2.19 -6.41
C VAL A 209 4.72 -3.41 -6.23
N ILE A 210 4.42 -4.20 -5.20
CA ILE A 210 5.01 -5.50 -4.95
C ILE A 210 4.04 -6.57 -5.46
N THR A 211 4.53 -7.52 -6.25
CA THR A 211 3.71 -8.66 -6.70
C THR A 211 4.29 -9.96 -6.20
N LYS A 212 3.42 -10.91 -5.82
CA LYS A 212 3.82 -12.22 -5.33
C LYS A 212 2.91 -13.31 -5.88
N ALA A 213 3.48 -14.40 -6.36
CA ALA A 213 2.71 -15.61 -6.59
C ALA A 213 2.22 -16.20 -5.25
N GLY A 214 0.98 -16.71 -5.21
CA GLY A 214 0.32 -17.10 -3.96
C GLY A 214 1.13 -18.07 -3.09
N GLY A 215 1.73 -19.10 -3.72
CA GLY A 215 2.49 -20.15 -3.02
C GLY A 215 3.93 -19.80 -2.64
N PHE A 216 4.39 -18.57 -2.86
CA PHE A 216 5.79 -18.17 -2.65
C PHE A 216 5.97 -17.38 -1.34
N GLY A 217 7.23 -17.33 -0.88
CA GLY A 217 7.66 -16.60 0.30
C GLY A 217 7.63 -17.41 1.60
N SER A 218 8.34 -16.91 2.60
CA SER A 218 8.27 -17.32 4.01
C SER A 218 6.99 -16.80 4.68
N ASP A 219 6.74 -17.21 5.92
CA ASP A 219 5.64 -16.67 6.72
C ASP A 219 5.85 -15.18 7.08
N SER A 220 7.08 -14.67 7.05
CA SER A 220 7.42 -13.26 7.29
C SER A 220 7.24 -12.35 6.06
N THR A 221 7.12 -12.93 4.87
CA THR A 221 7.19 -12.20 3.59
C THR A 221 6.27 -11.00 3.49
N LEU A 222 5.05 -11.08 4.05
CA LEU A 222 4.14 -9.94 4.06
C LEU A 222 4.67 -8.81 4.95
N CYS A 223 5.12 -9.12 6.17
CA CYS A 223 5.74 -8.14 7.07
C CYS A 223 7.01 -7.52 6.45
N ASP A 224 7.84 -8.35 5.81
CA ASP A 224 9.06 -7.91 5.12
C ASP A 224 8.72 -6.92 4.00
N ALA A 225 7.64 -7.17 3.25
CA ALA A 225 7.17 -6.27 2.20
C ALA A 225 6.58 -4.95 2.72
N LEU A 226 5.87 -4.99 3.85
CA LEU A 226 5.40 -3.78 4.52
C LEU A 226 6.59 -2.92 4.96
N TYR A 227 7.57 -3.54 5.61
CA TYR A 227 8.80 -2.88 6.05
C TYR A 227 9.60 -2.32 4.86
N TYR A 228 9.68 -3.06 3.76
CA TYR A 228 10.36 -2.62 2.55
C TYR A 228 9.79 -1.29 2.02
N ILE A 229 8.46 -1.16 1.97
CA ILE A 229 7.81 0.08 1.54
C ILE A 229 8.02 1.19 2.57
N GLU A 230 7.90 0.91 3.86
CA GLU A 230 8.20 1.89 4.92
C GLU A 230 9.63 2.46 4.78
N GLU A 231 10.63 1.62 4.50
CA GLU A 231 12.01 2.06 4.31
C GLU A 231 12.21 2.92 3.06
N MET A 232 11.48 2.66 1.97
CA MET A 232 11.55 3.49 0.75
C MET A 232 11.19 4.96 1.01
N TYR A 233 10.32 5.21 1.99
CA TYR A 233 9.91 6.56 2.39
C TYR A 233 10.65 7.07 3.63
N SER A 234 11.55 6.30 4.23
CA SER A 234 12.21 6.70 5.48
C SER A 234 13.54 7.44 5.29
N GLY A 235 13.97 7.72 4.06
CA GLY A 235 15.09 8.63 3.73
C GLY A 235 16.43 8.32 4.41
N HIS A 236 17.39 7.79 3.67
CA HIS A 236 18.81 7.85 4.07
C HIS A 236 19.36 9.26 3.93
#